data_AF-G0UP35-F1
#
_entry.id   AF-G0UP35-F1
#
_cell.length_a   1.000
_cell.length_b   1.000
_cell.length_c   1.000
_cell.angle_alpha   90.00
_cell.angle_beta   90.00
_cell.angle_gamma   90.00
#
_symmetry.space_group_name_H-M   'P 1'
#
loop_
_entity.id
_entity.type
_entity.pdbx_description
1 polymer ?
#
loop_
_entity_poly.entity_id
_entity_poly.type
_entity_poly.pdbx_seq_one_letter_code
_entity_poly.pdbx_strand_id
1 'polypeptide(L)'
;MQKFRRVTVNSWNLVRFHAAYGAAPLSHSEISSFYKKGENVVDELHLLEMVEERIFSWKLNKWEMRIPPHLSNNQKELMRREQEHLRCTILEWKKCVDSFRADAALIAQLTNISQGAVREKNRLWLQEEVARLRWMGEINKATALRDAFMRLETIGSRDFMLLERMCCVYGLARQGTFGDAFSNYIVEDPITKNVFVDQENPFNDFVAYVVRRHMQIDMVYDFLGFNFTEGYRHSLWRYLAYLQSKVNENIMVKGRLIHGKERCDVLFDCCNSGGSMASGESGQGMIDFLYVNGNDITIIVIASDNPWLRNRQLPHRRQMEGIARRACFVLGIPPSEVRVRNLLLPPTYLDRDSVIRINEVVFRLSDEEVNRLVPWLSVYRKELDARDVDFSALMKATNDEEWLTL
;
A
#
# COMPACT_ATOMS: atom_id res chain seq x y z
N MET A 1 44.80 -49.88 -20.80
CA MET A 1 44.50 -48.79 -19.84
C MET A 1 44.18 -47.52 -20.61
N GLN A 2 42.89 -47.24 -20.85
CA GLN A 2 42.42 -45.94 -21.34
C GLN A 2 41.56 -45.32 -20.25
N LYS A 3 42.00 -44.17 -19.73
CA LYS A 3 41.31 -43.41 -18.69
C LYS A 3 40.04 -42.81 -19.29
N PHE A 4 38.88 -43.23 -18.79
CA PHE A 4 37.63 -42.50 -19.00
C PHE A 4 37.77 -41.09 -18.42
N ARG A 5 37.78 -40.08 -19.29
CA ARG A 5 37.58 -38.68 -18.89
C ARG A 5 36.17 -38.58 -18.33
N ARG A 6 36.05 -38.36 -17.02
CA ARG A 6 34.83 -37.83 -16.41
C ARG A 6 34.55 -36.50 -17.09
N VAL A 7 33.50 -36.47 -17.90
CA VAL A 7 32.86 -35.21 -18.29
C VAL A 7 32.30 -34.64 -17.00
N THR A 8 32.93 -33.58 -16.51
CA THR A 8 32.36 -32.69 -15.50
C THR A 8 31.00 -32.22 -16.05
N VAL A 9 29.94 -32.64 -15.37
CA VAL A 9 28.61 -32.08 -15.57
C VAL A 9 28.71 -30.62 -15.13
N ASN A 10 28.96 -29.73 -16.09
CA ASN A 10 28.70 -28.32 -15.90
C ASN A 10 27.22 -28.21 -15.48
N SER A 11 26.97 -27.68 -14.30
CA SER A 11 25.63 -27.36 -13.81
C SER A 11 25.06 -26.25 -14.69
N TRP A 12 24.47 -26.65 -15.81
CA TRP A 12 23.45 -25.83 -16.46
C TRP A 12 22.28 -25.77 -15.49
N ASN A 13 22.30 -24.77 -14.61
CA ASN A 13 21.10 -24.30 -13.93
C ASN A 13 20.14 -23.85 -15.03
N LEU A 14 19.33 -24.79 -15.50
CA LEU A 14 18.20 -24.55 -16.38
C LEU A 14 17.33 -23.50 -15.71
N VAL A 15 17.37 -22.30 -16.27
CA VAL A 15 16.52 -21.15 -15.99
C VAL A 15 15.07 -21.65 -15.97
N ARG A 16 14.42 -21.57 -14.81
CA ARG A 16 13.01 -21.97 -14.67
C ARG A 16 12.24 -20.82 -14.04
N PHE A 17 11.20 -20.40 -14.76
CA PHE A 17 10.23 -19.34 -14.45
C PHE A 17 9.37 -19.55 -13.18
N HIS A 18 9.86 -20.25 -12.15
CA HIS A 18 9.08 -20.75 -11.01
C HIS A 18 9.92 -20.82 -9.73
N ALA A 19 9.26 -21.03 -8.58
CA ALA A 19 9.95 -21.25 -7.32
C ALA A 19 10.98 -22.38 -7.43
N ALA A 20 12.24 -22.08 -7.09
CA ALA A 20 13.36 -23.00 -7.20
C ALA A 20 13.97 -23.33 -5.84
N TYR A 21 14.85 -24.33 -5.79
CA TYR A 21 15.64 -24.65 -4.61
C TYR A 21 16.53 -23.45 -4.26
N GLY A 22 16.38 -22.89 -3.05
CA GLY A 22 17.09 -21.69 -2.61
C GLY A 22 16.35 -20.37 -2.82
N ALA A 23 15.15 -20.37 -3.43
CA ALA A 23 14.30 -19.18 -3.47
C ALA A 23 13.76 -18.84 -2.06
N ALA A 24 13.69 -17.56 -1.74
CA ALA A 24 13.19 -17.05 -0.46
C ALA A 24 12.41 -15.75 -0.68
N PRO A 25 11.42 -15.43 0.18
CA PRO A 25 10.81 -14.11 0.20
C PRO A 25 11.88 -13.06 0.54
N LEU A 26 11.78 -11.90 -0.09
CA LEU A 26 12.76 -10.82 0.02
C LEU A 26 12.27 -9.72 0.98
N SER A 27 13.15 -9.27 1.85
CA SER A 27 12.99 -8.04 2.63
C SER A 27 13.16 -6.79 1.76
N HIS A 28 12.66 -5.65 2.22
CA HIS A 28 12.84 -4.36 1.52
C HIS A 28 14.32 -4.05 1.25
N SER A 29 15.21 -4.34 2.21
CA SER A 29 16.66 -4.19 2.05
C SER A 29 17.24 -5.08 0.95
N GLU A 30 16.77 -6.33 0.85
CA GLU A 30 17.23 -7.25 -0.20
C GLU A 30 16.73 -6.83 -1.57
N ILE A 31 15.46 -6.41 -1.70
CA ILE A 31 14.91 -5.85 -2.94
C ILE A 31 15.75 -4.64 -3.38
N SER A 32 16.01 -3.71 -2.45
CA SER A 32 16.86 -2.53 -2.72
C SER A 32 18.27 -2.90 -3.14
N SER A 33 18.79 -4.03 -2.67
CA SER A 33 20.09 -4.53 -3.07
C SER A 33 20.11 -5.22 -4.44
N PHE A 34 19.01 -5.92 -4.77
CA PHE A 34 18.87 -6.77 -5.94
C PHE A 34 18.55 -5.93 -7.20
N TYR A 35 17.65 -4.95 -7.07
CA TYR A 35 17.14 -4.13 -8.18
C TYR A 35 17.87 -2.77 -8.31
N LYS A 36 19.21 -2.75 -8.16
CA LYS A 36 19.98 -1.48 -8.19
C LYS A 36 20.13 -0.83 -9.57
N LYS A 37 19.98 -1.61 -10.64
CA LYS A 37 20.30 -1.20 -12.01
C LYS A 37 19.06 -0.68 -12.73
N GLY A 38 19.21 0.49 -13.36
CA GLY A 38 18.20 1.16 -14.18
C GLY A 38 18.55 2.64 -14.19
N GLU A 39 19.29 3.13 -15.19
CA GLU A 39 19.73 4.53 -15.26
C GLU A 39 18.77 5.44 -16.03
N ASN A 40 17.77 4.86 -16.68
CA ASN A 40 16.94 5.63 -17.59
C ASN A 40 15.87 6.44 -16.84
N VAL A 41 15.71 7.68 -17.28
CA VAL A 41 14.52 8.48 -16.98
C VAL A 41 13.38 7.83 -17.74
N VAL A 42 12.57 7.02 -17.07
CA VAL A 42 11.45 6.32 -17.70
C VAL A 42 10.13 6.88 -17.17
N ASP A 43 9.14 7.03 -18.05
CA ASP A 43 7.76 7.33 -17.69
C ASP A 43 7.22 6.20 -16.80
N GLU A 44 6.98 6.53 -15.54
CA GLU A 44 6.47 5.63 -14.50
C GLU A 44 5.19 4.93 -14.90
N LEU A 45 4.24 5.70 -15.47
CA LEU A 45 2.94 5.18 -15.84
C LEU A 45 3.03 4.25 -17.05
N HIS A 46 3.93 4.54 -17.98
CA HIS A 46 4.16 3.69 -19.14
C HIS A 46 4.77 2.34 -18.74
N LEU A 47 5.81 2.35 -17.90
CA LEU A 47 6.40 1.09 -17.39
C LEU A 47 5.39 0.27 -16.59
N LEU A 48 4.60 0.92 -15.73
CA LEU A 48 3.57 0.24 -14.96
C LEU A 48 2.55 -0.43 -15.88
N GLU A 49 2.05 0.28 -16.89
CA GLU A 49 1.12 -0.26 -17.88
C GLU A 49 1.74 -1.43 -18.67
N MET A 50 3.02 -1.36 -19.07
CA MET A 50 3.71 -2.47 -19.73
C MET A 50 3.81 -3.72 -18.85
N VAL A 51 4.15 -3.55 -17.58
CA VAL A 51 4.22 -4.66 -16.60
C VAL A 51 2.83 -5.27 -16.41
N GLU A 52 1.80 -4.44 -16.25
CA GLU A 52 0.42 -4.88 -16.08
C GLU A 52 -0.11 -5.63 -17.29
N GLU A 53 0.14 -5.15 -18.51
CA GLU A 53 -0.24 -5.85 -19.73
C GLU A 53 0.39 -7.24 -19.82
N ARG A 54 1.67 -7.37 -19.43
CA ARG A 54 2.35 -8.66 -19.34
C ARG A 54 1.62 -9.58 -18.34
N ILE A 55 1.26 -9.07 -17.15
CA ILE A 55 0.52 -9.86 -16.14
C ILE A 55 -0.87 -10.25 -16.65
N PHE A 56 -1.58 -9.35 -17.32
CA PHE A 56 -2.93 -9.60 -17.82
C PHE A 56 -2.96 -10.66 -18.92
N SER A 57 -1.86 -10.84 -19.65
CA SER A 57 -1.69 -11.91 -20.64
C SER A 57 -1.56 -13.30 -20.01
N TRP A 58 -1.27 -13.38 -18.70
CA TRP A 58 -1.08 -14.66 -18.03
C TRP A 58 -2.38 -15.44 -17.87
N LYS A 59 -2.24 -16.77 -17.95
CA LYS A 59 -3.25 -17.73 -17.52
C LYS A 59 -3.07 -18.06 -16.03
N LEU A 60 -4.11 -18.63 -15.41
CA LEU A 60 -4.10 -18.95 -13.98
C LEU A 60 -2.94 -19.86 -13.55
N ASN A 61 -2.50 -20.77 -14.42
CA ASN A 61 -1.38 -21.66 -14.15
C ASN A 61 -0.04 -20.94 -13.90
N LYS A 62 0.13 -19.70 -14.38
CA LYS A 62 1.33 -18.88 -14.10
C LYS A 62 1.48 -18.51 -12.63
N TRP A 63 0.42 -18.65 -11.82
CA TRP A 63 0.42 -18.32 -10.40
C TRP A 63 0.73 -19.52 -9.49
N GLU A 64 0.71 -20.75 -10.00
CA GLU A 64 0.70 -21.95 -9.14
C GLU A 64 2.06 -22.22 -8.48
N MET A 65 3.13 -22.35 -9.26
CA MET A 65 4.45 -22.75 -8.74
C MET A 65 5.30 -21.52 -8.40
N ARG A 66 4.87 -20.77 -7.38
CA ARG A 66 5.50 -19.50 -6.95
C ARG A 66 5.91 -19.47 -5.47
N ILE A 67 5.44 -20.43 -4.67
CA ILE A 67 5.78 -20.54 -3.25
C ILE A 67 7.04 -21.41 -3.09
N PRO A 68 8.10 -20.92 -2.43
CA PRO A 68 9.31 -21.68 -2.18
C PRO A 68 9.08 -22.97 -1.37
N PRO A 69 9.70 -24.09 -1.77
CA PRO A 69 9.42 -25.39 -1.16
C PRO A 69 10.02 -25.56 0.25
N HIS A 70 11.05 -24.80 0.63
CA HIS A 70 11.80 -25.00 1.88
C HIS A 70 11.36 -24.11 3.06
N LEU A 71 10.25 -23.38 2.93
CA LEU A 71 9.67 -22.62 4.02
C LEU A 71 8.90 -23.52 5.01
N SER A 72 8.77 -23.07 6.26
CA SER A 72 7.88 -23.71 7.24
C SER A 72 6.42 -23.63 6.78
N ASN A 73 5.55 -24.56 7.23
CA ASN A 73 4.16 -24.59 6.80
C ASN A 73 3.40 -23.29 7.11
N ASN A 74 3.68 -22.67 8.26
CA ASN A 74 3.06 -21.38 8.62
C ASN A 74 3.51 -20.26 7.67
N GLN A 75 4.80 -20.18 7.36
CA GLN A 75 5.31 -19.18 6.40
C GLN A 75 4.75 -19.41 4.99
N LYS A 76 4.63 -20.66 4.55
CA LYS A 76 3.99 -21.00 3.27
C LYS A 76 2.53 -20.54 3.23
N GLU A 77 1.79 -20.71 4.33
CA GLU A 77 0.40 -20.29 4.39
C GLU A 77 0.25 -18.77 4.33
N LEU A 78 1.08 -18.03 5.07
CA LEU A 78 1.09 -16.56 5.02
C LEU A 78 1.44 -16.06 3.61
N MET A 79 2.48 -16.63 3.00
CA MET A 79 2.89 -16.31 1.64
C MET A 79 1.81 -16.67 0.62
N ARG A 80 1.09 -17.79 0.80
CA ARG A 80 -0.05 -18.18 -0.02
C ARG A 80 -1.18 -17.16 0.06
N ARG A 81 -1.50 -16.66 1.25
CA ARG A 81 -2.55 -15.64 1.46
C ARG A 81 -2.17 -14.31 0.82
N GLU A 82 -0.93 -13.86 1.02
CA GLU A 82 -0.41 -12.64 0.40
C GLU A 82 -0.43 -12.76 -1.13
N GLN A 83 0.04 -13.89 -1.68
CA GLN A 83 0.02 -14.14 -3.12
C GLN A 83 -1.41 -14.21 -3.69
N GLU A 84 -2.34 -14.84 -2.96
CA GLU A 84 -3.75 -14.91 -3.36
C GLU A 84 -4.42 -13.54 -3.32
N HIS A 85 -4.10 -12.72 -2.32
CA HIS A 85 -4.56 -11.35 -2.21
C HIS A 85 -4.05 -10.51 -3.39
N LEU A 86 -2.73 -10.54 -3.66
CA LEU A 86 -2.11 -9.88 -4.82
C LEU A 86 -2.77 -10.33 -6.13
N ARG A 87 -3.00 -11.63 -6.31
CA ARG A 87 -3.68 -12.19 -7.49
C ARG A 87 -5.10 -11.63 -7.64
N CYS A 88 -5.89 -11.64 -6.57
CA CYS A 88 -7.25 -11.12 -6.59
C CYS A 88 -7.28 -9.64 -6.96
N THR A 89 -6.47 -8.81 -6.31
CA THR A 89 -6.38 -7.37 -6.58
C THR A 89 -5.98 -7.08 -8.03
N ILE A 90 -4.98 -7.80 -8.55
CA ILE A 90 -4.53 -7.65 -9.95
C ILE A 90 -5.63 -8.08 -10.94
N LEU A 91 -6.38 -9.15 -10.65
CA LEU A 91 -7.45 -9.61 -11.53
C LEU A 91 -8.69 -8.71 -11.47
N GLU A 92 -8.98 -8.10 -10.33
CA GLU A 92 -9.99 -7.05 -10.20
C GLU A 92 -9.59 -5.81 -11.01
N TRP A 93 -8.32 -5.40 -10.91
CA TRP A 93 -7.77 -4.33 -11.73
C TRP A 93 -7.87 -4.64 -13.23
N LYS A 94 -7.52 -5.87 -13.66
CA LYS A 94 -7.69 -6.32 -15.05
C LYS A 94 -9.12 -6.14 -15.55
N LYS A 95 -10.12 -6.56 -14.78
CA LYS A 95 -11.54 -6.39 -15.14
C LYS A 95 -11.91 -4.92 -15.29
N CYS A 96 -11.37 -4.05 -14.43
CA CYS A 96 -11.58 -2.60 -14.52
C CYS A 96 -10.96 -2.04 -15.81
N VAL A 97 -9.72 -2.42 -16.13
CA VAL A 97 -9.01 -2.01 -17.36
C VAL A 97 -9.71 -2.51 -18.61
N ASP A 98 -10.16 -3.76 -18.64
CA ASP A 98 -10.91 -4.33 -19.76
C ASP A 98 -12.24 -3.58 -19.96
N SER A 99 -12.94 -3.23 -18.88
CA SER A 99 -14.16 -2.41 -18.93
C SER A 99 -13.88 -0.99 -19.44
N PHE A 100 -12.79 -0.38 -18.98
CA PHE A 100 -12.31 0.92 -19.46
C PHE A 100 -12.00 0.87 -20.97
N ARG A 101 -11.28 -0.14 -21.44
CA ARG A 101 -10.93 -0.32 -22.86
C ARG A 101 -12.17 -0.51 -23.72
N ALA A 102 -13.16 -1.25 -23.24
CA ALA A 102 -14.44 -1.44 -23.93
C ALA A 102 -15.22 -0.12 -24.04
N ASP A 103 -15.34 0.64 -22.95
CA ASP A 103 -16.01 1.94 -22.95
C ASP A 103 -15.26 2.95 -23.85
N ALA A 104 -13.92 3.00 -23.80
CA ALA A 104 -13.12 3.88 -24.66
C ALA A 104 -13.25 3.52 -26.15
N ALA A 105 -13.27 2.23 -26.49
CA ALA A 105 -13.51 1.77 -27.85
C ALA A 105 -14.92 2.14 -28.34
N LEU A 106 -15.93 2.00 -27.49
CA LEU A 106 -17.31 2.40 -27.79
C LEU A 106 -17.40 3.91 -28.09
N ILE A 107 -16.79 4.75 -27.25
CA ILE A 107 -16.77 6.21 -27.47
C ILE A 107 -16.07 6.54 -28.79
N ALA A 108 -14.88 5.98 -29.01
CA ALA A 108 -14.12 6.17 -30.24
C ALA A 108 -14.94 5.78 -31.48
N GLN A 109 -15.67 4.66 -31.42
CA GLN A 109 -16.54 4.20 -32.50
C GLN A 109 -17.75 5.11 -32.73
N LEU A 110 -18.39 5.61 -31.67
CA LEU A 110 -19.60 6.45 -31.79
C LEU A 110 -19.29 7.89 -32.26
N THR A 111 -18.08 8.37 -31.97
CA THR A 111 -17.68 9.76 -32.22
C THR A 111 -16.60 9.91 -33.29
N ASN A 112 -16.10 8.80 -33.85
CA ASN A 112 -15.02 8.76 -34.84
C ASN A 112 -13.72 9.45 -34.39
N ILE A 113 -13.44 9.47 -33.09
CA ILE A 113 -12.14 9.93 -32.55
C ILE A 113 -11.20 8.74 -32.35
N SER A 114 -9.90 9.01 -32.21
CA SER A 114 -8.94 7.98 -31.82
C SER A 114 -9.16 7.57 -30.36
N GLN A 115 -8.93 6.29 -30.05
CA GLN A 115 -9.06 5.78 -28.68
C GLN A 115 -8.15 6.50 -27.68
N GLY A 116 -6.94 6.88 -28.10
CA GLY A 116 -6.00 7.65 -27.27
C GLY A 116 -6.53 9.04 -26.89
N ALA A 117 -7.33 9.68 -27.75
CA ALA A 117 -7.86 11.02 -27.52
C ALA A 117 -9.09 11.04 -26.59
N VAL A 118 -9.67 9.89 -26.25
CA VAL A 118 -10.88 9.79 -25.39
C VAL A 118 -10.61 10.37 -24.00
N ARG A 119 -9.43 10.09 -23.43
CA ARG A 119 -9.03 10.53 -22.08
C ARG A 119 -8.88 12.05 -21.94
N GLU A 120 -8.63 12.76 -23.04
CA GLU A 120 -8.39 14.20 -23.06
C GLU A 120 -9.70 15.01 -23.21
N LYS A 121 -10.83 14.33 -23.41
CA LYS A 121 -12.11 15.00 -23.63
C LYS A 121 -12.77 15.44 -22.33
N ASN A 122 -13.52 16.53 -22.41
CA ASN A 122 -14.21 17.15 -21.28
C ASN A 122 -15.73 16.98 -21.40
N ARG A 123 -16.46 17.38 -20.34
CA ARG A 123 -17.93 17.31 -20.31
C ARG A 123 -18.60 18.22 -21.35
N LEU A 124 -17.96 19.30 -21.79
CA LEU A 124 -18.49 20.19 -22.82
C LEU A 124 -18.52 19.47 -24.18
N TRP A 125 -17.41 18.84 -24.55
CA TRP A 125 -17.34 17.99 -25.74
C TRP A 125 -18.38 16.87 -25.71
N LEU A 126 -18.60 16.25 -24.54
CA LEU A 126 -19.65 15.25 -24.39
C LEU A 126 -21.04 15.82 -24.69
N GLN A 127 -21.35 17.03 -24.18
CA GLN A 127 -22.65 17.66 -24.41
C GLN A 127 -22.89 17.91 -25.91
N GLU A 128 -21.88 18.39 -26.62
CA GLU A 128 -21.94 18.62 -28.07
C GLU A 128 -22.17 17.31 -28.85
N GLU A 129 -21.40 16.26 -28.56
CA GLU A 129 -21.53 14.97 -29.25
C GLU A 129 -22.85 14.25 -28.93
N VAL A 130 -23.31 14.29 -27.68
CA VAL A 130 -24.61 13.75 -27.29
C VAL A 130 -25.75 14.52 -27.96
N ALA A 131 -25.65 15.85 -28.04
CA ALA A 131 -26.63 16.66 -28.75
C ALA A 131 -26.64 16.35 -30.25
N ARG A 132 -25.47 16.19 -30.87
CA ARG A 132 -25.33 15.79 -32.27
C ARG A 132 -25.99 14.43 -32.53
N LEU A 133 -25.69 13.41 -31.73
CA LEU A 133 -26.30 12.07 -31.89
C LEU A 133 -27.82 12.09 -31.69
N ARG A 134 -28.32 12.89 -30.73
CA ARG A 134 -29.78 13.07 -30.52
C ARG A 134 -30.43 13.80 -31.69
N TRP A 135 -29.79 14.82 -32.24
CA TRP A 135 -30.26 15.56 -33.41
C TRP A 135 -30.40 14.66 -34.64
N MET A 136 -29.48 13.70 -34.79
CA MET A 136 -29.53 12.67 -35.84
C MET A 136 -30.58 11.58 -35.57
N GLY A 137 -31.33 11.65 -34.47
CA GLY A 137 -32.34 10.65 -34.08
C GLY A 137 -31.77 9.38 -33.42
N GLU A 138 -30.46 9.33 -33.15
CA GLU A 138 -29.77 8.15 -32.63
C GLU A 138 -29.76 8.11 -31.08
N ILE A 139 -30.95 8.10 -30.46
CA ILE A 139 -31.13 8.26 -29.00
C ILE A 139 -30.39 7.17 -28.20
N ASN A 140 -30.40 5.92 -28.66
CA ASN A 140 -29.74 4.81 -27.97
C ASN A 140 -28.22 4.98 -27.93
N LYS A 141 -27.61 5.41 -29.04
CA LYS A 141 -26.17 5.70 -29.12
C LYS A 141 -25.81 6.90 -28.25
N ALA A 142 -26.65 7.93 -28.23
CA ALA A 142 -26.44 9.09 -27.37
C ALA A 142 -26.45 8.73 -25.87
N THR A 143 -27.37 7.84 -25.44
CA THR A 143 -27.41 7.33 -24.07
C THR A 143 -26.19 6.46 -23.75
N ALA A 144 -25.81 5.55 -24.65
CA ALA A 144 -24.62 4.71 -24.49
C ALA A 144 -23.32 5.54 -24.39
N LEU A 145 -23.18 6.57 -25.23
CA LEU A 145 -22.06 7.51 -25.19
C LEU A 145 -21.98 8.22 -23.83
N ARG A 146 -23.10 8.77 -23.35
CA ARG A 146 -23.18 9.42 -22.04
C ARG A 146 -22.76 8.47 -20.93
N ASP A 147 -23.35 7.28 -20.88
CA ASP A 147 -23.13 6.36 -19.77
C ASP A 147 -21.68 5.83 -19.75
N ALA A 148 -21.11 5.52 -20.92
CA ALA A 148 -19.70 5.16 -21.04
C ALA A 148 -18.79 6.32 -20.59
N PHE A 149 -19.06 7.55 -21.01
CA PHE A 149 -18.23 8.70 -20.64
C PHE A 149 -18.29 8.97 -19.12
N MET A 150 -19.49 8.91 -18.52
CA MET A 150 -19.66 9.13 -17.08
C MET A 150 -18.91 8.10 -16.23
N ARG A 151 -18.84 6.83 -16.69
CA ARG A 151 -18.00 5.82 -16.03
C ARG A 151 -16.51 6.08 -16.25
N LEU A 152 -16.11 6.39 -17.48
CA LEU A 152 -14.72 6.70 -17.79
C LEU A 152 -14.19 7.92 -17.03
N GLU A 153 -15.02 8.89 -16.69
CA GLU A 153 -14.57 10.05 -15.93
C GLU A 153 -14.08 9.68 -14.51
N THR A 154 -14.66 8.65 -13.89
CA THR A 154 -14.26 8.24 -12.53
C THR A 154 -13.02 7.37 -12.50
N ILE A 155 -12.86 6.46 -13.48
CA ILE A 155 -11.76 5.47 -13.53
C ILE A 155 -10.69 5.78 -14.59
N GLY A 156 -10.92 6.78 -15.44
CA GLY A 156 -10.20 6.90 -16.71
C GLY A 156 -8.85 7.60 -16.64
N SER A 157 -8.51 8.15 -15.48
CA SER A 157 -7.17 8.69 -15.26
C SER A 157 -6.13 7.57 -15.24
N ARG A 158 -4.96 7.82 -15.86
CA ARG A 158 -3.86 6.83 -15.91
C ARG A 158 -3.31 6.47 -14.53
N ASP A 159 -3.41 7.41 -13.59
CA ASP A 159 -2.99 7.29 -12.20
C ASP A 159 -4.09 6.75 -11.26
N PHE A 160 -5.21 6.27 -11.81
CA PHE A 160 -6.23 5.62 -10.99
C PHE A 160 -5.63 4.40 -10.26
N MET A 161 -5.81 4.38 -8.93
CA MET A 161 -5.28 3.37 -8.00
C MET A 161 -3.75 3.18 -8.12
N LEU A 162 -3.01 4.26 -8.42
CA LEU A 162 -1.58 4.21 -8.70
C LEU A 162 -0.78 3.51 -7.58
N LEU A 163 -0.97 3.91 -6.31
CA LEU A 163 -0.21 3.33 -5.20
C LEU A 163 -0.54 1.85 -4.98
N GLU A 164 -1.80 1.46 -5.09
CA GLU A 164 -2.22 0.06 -4.97
C GLU A 164 -1.61 -0.80 -6.08
N ARG A 165 -1.60 -0.30 -7.32
CA ARG A 165 -0.97 -0.96 -8.47
C ARG A 165 0.54 -1.09 -8.30
N MET A 166 1.21 -0.01 -7.89
CA MET A 166 2.64 -0.03 -7.56
C MET A 166 2.95 -1.04 -6.46
N CYS A 167 2.15 -1.05 -5.39
CA CYS A 167 2.30 -1.98 -4.28
C CYS A 167 2.02 -3.43 -4.69
N CYS A 168 1.12 -3.70 -5.63
CA CYS A 168 0.96 -5.03 -6.21
C CYS A 168 2.24 -5.50 -6.92
N VAL A 169 2.84 -4.67 -7.77
CA VAL A 169 4.09 -5.02 -8.46
C VAL A 169 5.26 -5.16 -7.48
N TYR A 170 5.37 -4.25 -6.51
CA TYR A 170 6.34 -4.35 -5.42
C TYR A 170 6.14 -5.64 -4.60
N GLY A 171 4.89 -6.02 -4.33
CA GLY A 171 4.52 -7.28 -3.67
C GLY A 171 4.99 -8.50 -4.46
N LEU A 172 4.80 -8.53 -5.78
CA LEU A 172 5.33 -9.58 -6.65
C LEU A 172 6.87 -9.66 -6.57
N ALA A 173 7.56 -8.52 -6.46
CA ALA A 173 9.01 -8.48 -6.28
C ALA A 173 9.43 -9.01 -4.91
N ARG A 174 8.68 -8.66 -3.86
CA ARG A 174 8.86 -9.13 -2.48
C ARG A 174 8.73 -10.64 -2.35
N GLN A 175 7.87 -11.28 -3.14
CA GLN A 175 7.80 -12.75 -3.19
C GLN A 175 9.08 -13.40 -3.72
N GLY A 176 9.91 -12.67 -4.49
CA GLY A 176 11.20 -13.14 -4.98
C GLY A 176 11.17 -14.20 -6.10
N THR A 177 9.98 -14.64 -6.53
CA THR A 177 9.81 -15.75 -7.49
C THR A 177 9.20 -15.35 -8.83
N PHE A 178 8.83 -14.08 -9.00
CA PHE A 178 8.17 -13.58 -10.21
C PHE A 178 9.10 -12.85 -11.19
N GLY A 179 10.32 -12.46 -10.78
CA GLY A 179 11.20 -11.61 -11.61
C GLY A 179 11.47 -12.15 -13.01
N ASP A 180 11.75 -13.45 -13.13
CA ASP A 180 12.03 -14.08 -14.42
C ASP A 180 10.78 -14.27 -15.30
N ALA A 181 9.57 -14.17 -14.72
CA ALA A 181 8.31 -14.40 -15.44
C ALA A 181 7.97 -13.30 -16.47
N PHE A 182 8.71 -12.19 -16.48
CA PHE A 182 8.47 -11.00 -17.30
C PHE A 182 9.35 -10.89 -18.55
N SER A 183 10.31 -11.80 -18.74
CA SER A 183 11.23 -11.81 -19.88
C SER A 183 11.12 -13.11 -20.69
N ASN A 184 11.83 -13.18 -21.81
CA ASN A 184 11.93 -14.36 -22.69
C ASN A 184 10.60 -14.75 -23.36
N TYR A 185 9.83 -13.76 -23.80
CA TYR A 185 8.61 -13.98 -24.58
C TYR A 185 8.95 -14.10 -26.07
N ILE A 186 8.27 -14.99 -26.78
CA ILE A 186 8.34 -15.05 -28.24
C ILE A 186 7.30 -14.05 -28.76
N VAL A 187 7.77 -13.04 -29.48
CA VAL A 187 6.94 -11.92 -29.98
C VAL A 187 7.10 -11.82 -31.49
N GLU A 188 6.04 -11.38 -32.16
CA GLU A 188 6.02 -11.07 -33.58
C GLU A 188 6.04 -9.55 -33.76
N ASP A 189 6.96 -9.04 -34.58
CA ASP A 189 6.97 -7.62 -34.94
C ASP A 189 5.72 -7.29 -35.78
N PRO A 190 4.90 -6.30 -35.37
CA PRO A 190 3.67 -5.96 -36.08
C PRO A 190 3.91 -5.50 -37.53
N ILE A 191 5.06 -4.88 -37.82
CA ILE A 191 5.42 -4.35 -39.13
C ILE A 191 6.13 -5.41 -39.96
N THR A 192 7.20 -6.00 -39.42
CA THR A 192 8.07 -6.91 -40.20
C THR A 192 7.58 -8.37 -40.20
N LYS A 193 6.64 -8.73 -39.32
CA LYS A 193 6.14 -10.11 -39.13
C LYS A 193 7.22 -11.12 -38.74
N ASN A 194 8.38 -10.62 -38.31
CA ASN A 194 9.49 -11.45 -37.85
C ASN A 194 9.24 -11.90 -36.41
N VAL A 195 9.52 -13.18 -36.15
CA VAL A 195 9.42 -13.78 -34.81
C VAL A 195 10.77 -13.70 -34.13
N PHE A 196 10.82 -13.09 -32.94
CA PHE A 196 12.03 -12.97 -32.13
C PHE A 196 11.75 -13.26 -30.65
N VAL A 197 12.82 -13.43 -29.86
CA VAL A 197 12.73 -13.61 -28.41
C VAL A 197 13.04 -12.27 -27.75
N ASP A 198 12.04 -11.71 -27.09
CA ASP A 198 12.15 -10.50 -26.28
C ASP A 198 12.83 -10.82 -24.94
N GLN A 199 14.04 -10.27 -24.75
CA GLN A 199 14.84 -10.42 -23.54
C GLN A 199 14.64 -9.26 -22.55
N GLU A 200 13.88 -8.23 -22.92
CA GLU A 200 13.63 -7.09 -22.04
C GLU A 200 12.83 -7.53 -20.81
N ASN A 201 13.11 -6.89 -19.67
CA ASN A 201 12.43 -7.17 -18.41
C ASN A 201 11.91 -5.86 -17.79
N PRO A 202 10.74 -5.37 -18.26
CA PRO A 202 10.16 -4.12 -17.76
C PRO A 202 9.80 -4.19 -16.26
N PHE A 203 9.62 -5.39 -15.71
CA PHE A 203 9.36 -5.57 -14.28
C PHE A 203 10.58 -5.22 -13.43
N ASN A 204 11.77 -5.69 -13.81
CA ASN A 204 13.00 -5.36 -13.08
C ASN A 204 13.28 -3.86 -13.11
N ASP A 205 13.08 -3.23 -14.28
CA ASP A 205 13.27 -1.79 -14.47
C ASP A 205 12.28 -0.98 -13.64
N PHE A 206 11.01 -1.39 -13.61
CA PHE A 206 9.98 -0.74 -12.80
C PHE A 206 10.24 -0.89 -11.30
N VAL A 207 10.58 -2.08 -10.81
CA VAL A 207 10.90 -2.29 -9.38
C VAL A 207 12.12 -1.47 -8.97
N ALA A 208 13.15 -1.41 -9.82
CA ALA A 208 14.32 -0.56 -9.59
C ALA A 208 13.95 0.94 -9.48
N TYR A 209 13.07 1.41 -10.37
CA TYR A 209 12.53 2.77 -10.34
C TYR A 209 11.78 3.05 -9.03
N VAL A 210 10.84 2.17 -8.66
CA VAL A 210 10.00 2.30 -7.46
C VAL A 210 10.86 2.40 -6.21
N VAL A 211 11.83 1.49 -6.03
CA VAL A 211 12.66 1.47 -4.82
C VAL A 211 13.57 2.70 -4.73
N ARG A 212 14.06 3.22 -5.86
CA ARG A 212 14.91 4.42 -5.85
C ARG A 212 14.12 5.69 -5.53
N ARG A 213 12.92 5.83 -6.11
CA ARG A 213 12.16 7.09 -6.05
C ARG A 213 11.17 7.13 -4.88
N HIS A 214 10.61 5.99 -4.49
CA HIS A 214 9.64 5.86 -3.40
C HIS A 214 10.29 5.17 -2.20
N MET A 215 11.13 5.90 -1.47
CA MET A 215 11.88 5.37 -0.31
C MET A 215 10.99 4.84 0.84
N GLN A 216 9.69 5.15 0.82
CA GLN A 216 8.72 4.73 1.83
C GLN A 216 7.70 3.73 1.28
N ILE A 217 7.96 3.13 0.11
CA ILE A 217 7.02 2.21 -0.54
C ILE A 217 6.70 0.98 0.31
N ASP A 218 7.65 0.51 1.11
CA ASP A 218 7.44 -0.59 2.05
C ASP A 218 6.44 -0.25 3.16
N MET A 219 6.49 0.99 3.68
CA MET A 219 5.48 1.46 4.64
C MET A 219 4.10 1.60 3.98
N VAL A 220 4.04 2.13 2.75
CA VAL A 220 2.78 2.22 1.98
C VAL A 220 2.21 0.83 1.67
N TYR A 221 3.06 -0.14 1.33
CA TYR A 221 2.68 -1.52 1.10
C TYR A 221 2.00 -2.14 2.34
N ASP A 222 2.60 -1.92 3.50
CA ASP A 222 2.05 -2.37 4.77
C ASP A 222 0.75 -1.62 5.12
N PHE A 223 0.69 -0.30 4.94
CA PHE A 223 -0.50 0.52 5.21
C PHE A 223 -1.70 0.16 4.32
N LEU A 224 -1.46 -0.28 3.09
CA LEU A 224 -2.51 -0.80 2.22
C LEU A 224 -3.02 -2.20 2.64
N GLY A 225 -2.40 -2.83 3.62
CA GLY A 225 -2.80 -4.12 4.18
C GLY A 225 -2.25 -5.33 3.42
N PHE A 226 -1.21 -5.16 2.60
CA PHE A 226 -0.61 -6.29 1.88
C PHE A 226 0.26 -7.19 2.76
N ASN A 227 0.71 -6.73 3.93
CA ASN A 227 1.59 -7.50 4.81
C ASN A 227 0.80 -8.39 5.80
N PHE A 228 0.55 -9.63 5.39
CA PHE A 228 -0.13 -10.64 6.20
C PHE A 228 0.74 -11.26 7.31
N THR A 229 2.06 -11.01 7.33
CA THR A 229 2.96 -11.66 8.28
C THR A 229 2.98 -10.94 9.62
N GLU A 230 3.15 -9.62 9.59
CA GLU A 230 3.31 -8.79 10.79
C GLU A 230 2.26 -7.67 10.88
N GLY A 231 1.42 -7.51 9.84
CA GLY A 231 0.56 -6.35 9.69
C GLY A 231 1.36 -5.08 9.45
N TYR A 232 0.75 -3.93 9.76
CA TYR A 232 1.34 -2.62 9.48
C TYR A 232 1.98 -1.94 10.69
N ARG A 233 1.91 -2.54 11.88
CA ARG A 233 2.37 -1.92 13.14
C ARG A 233 3.84 -1.49 13.11
N HIS A 234 4.73 -2.33 12.59
CA HIS A 234 6.15 -2.00 12.52
C HIS A 234 6.42 -0.84 11.55
N SER A 235 5.73 -0.83 10.41
CA SER A 235 5.78 0.28 9.45
C SER A 235 5.17 1.55 10.01
N LEU A 236 4.13 1.47 10.85
CA LEU A 236 3.61 2.62 11.58
C LEU A 236 4.64 3.18 12.56
N TRP A 237 5.32 2.33 13.34
CA TRP A 237 6.41 2.79 14.22
C TRP A 237 7.49 3.54 13.44
N ARG A 238 7.94 3.00 12.31
CA ARG A 238 8.93 3.64 11.42
C ARG A 238 8.42 4.97 10.86
N TYR A 239 7.15 5.04 10.50
CA TYR A 239 6.50 6.25 10.02
C TYR A 239 6.45 7.34 11.10
N LEU A 240 5.99 7.00 12.31
CA LEU A 240 5.95 7.91 13.46
C LEU A 240 7.36 8.40 13.83
N ALA A 241 8.34 7.49 13.89
CA ALA A 241 9.74 7.84 14.16
C ALA A 241 10.36 8.74 13.08
N TYR A 242 10.04 8.47 11.80
CA TYR A 242 10.46 9.30 10.68
C TYR A 242 9.90 10.72 10.82
N LEU A 243 8.58 10.87 11.04
CA LEU A 243 7.95 12.18 11.20
C LEU A 243 8.54 12.93 12.39
N GLN A 244 8.69 12.28 13.54
CA GLN A 244 9.31 12.88 14.71
C GLN A 244 10.70 13.43 14.38
N SER A 245 11.55 12.63 13.70
CA SER A 245 12.91 13.03 13.28
C SER A 245 12.98 14.20 12.30
N LYS A 246 11.87 14.51 11.62
CA LYS A 246 11.77 15.64 10.70
C LYS A 246 11.17 16.88 11.35
N VAL A 247 10.34 16.70 12.38
CA VAL A 247 9.72 17.79 13.13
C VAL A 247 10.66 18.34 14.20
N ASN A 248 11.40 17.46 14.88
CA ASN A 248 12.23 17.84 16.02
C ASN A 248 13.71 17.69 15.72
N GLU A 249 14.47 18.72 16.09
CA GLU A 249 15.93 18.69 16.10
C GLU A 249 16.42 17.90 17.34
N ASN A 250 17.53 17.17 17.21
CA ASN A 250 18.21 16.49 18.32
C ASN A 250 17.42 15.36 19.03
N ILE A 251 16.93 14.40 18.26
CA ILE A 251 16.28 13.19 18.79
C ILE A 251 17.29 12.17 19.32
N MET A 252 16.95 11.53 20.44
CA MET A 252 17.64 10.33 20.93
C MET A 252 16.74 9.10 20.84
N VAL A 253 17.26 8.05 20.21
CA VAL A 253 16.60 6.74 20.10
C VAL A 253 17.28 5.75 21.05
N LYS A 254 16.52 5.18 21.98
CA LYS A 254 16.96 4.15 22.92
C LYS A 254 16.01 2.96 22.89
N GLY A 255 16.28 2.01 22.00
CA GLY A 255 15.43 0.84 21.80
C GLY A 255 14.01 1.25 21.40
N ARG A 256 13.04 0.96 22.27
CA ARG A 256 11.60 1.24 22.07
C ARG A 256 11.14 2.66 22.47
N LEU A 257 12.07 3.52 22.89
CA LEU A 257 11.79 4.89 23.32
C LEU A 257 12.54 5.87 22.43
N ILE A 258 11.83 6.86 21.91
CA ILE A 258 12.37 7.99 21.18
C ILE A 258 12.01 9.25 21.95
N HIS A 259 12.98 10.12 22.22
CA HIS A 259 12.70 11.35 22.95
C HIS A 259 13.53 12.53 22.44
N GLY A 260 12.90 13.71 22.44
CA GLY A 260 13.53 15.00 22.19
C GLY A 260 14.33 15.47 23.41
N LYS A 261 15.37 16.29 23.18
CA LYS A 261 16.20 16.86 24.26
C LYS A 261 15.64 18.15 24.85
N GLU A 262 14.98 18.97 24.03
CA GLU A 262 14.67 20.37 24.37
C GLU A 262 13.19 20.61 24.68
N ARG A 263 12.30 19.73 24.23
CA ARG A 263 10.86 19.77 24.50
C ARG A 263 10.41 18.42 25.06
N CYS A 264 9.29 18.42 25.80
CA CYS A 264 8.59 17.19 26.21
C CYS A 264 8.00 16.52 24.96
N ASP A 265 8.87 15.86 24.20
CA ASP A 265 8.52 15.12 23.00
C ASP A 265 8.99 13.68 23.18
N VAL A 266 8.05 12.75 23.28
CA VAL A 266 8.31 11.35 23.60
C VAL A 266 7.42 10.46 22.74
N LEU A 267 8.04 9.54 22.01
CA LEU A 267 7.37 8.46 21.32
C LEU A 267 7.81 7.14 21.94
N PHE A 268 6.87 6.38 22.46
CA PHE A 268 7.13 5.13 23.16
C PHE A 268 6.34 3.98 22.54
N ASP A 269 7.06 2.93 22.12
CA ASP A 269 6.48 1.65 21.72
C ASP A 269 6.17 0.83 22.99
N CYS A 270 4.89 0.76 23.33
CA CYS A 270 4.40 0.17 24.58
C CYS A 270 4.41 -1.36 24.51
N CYS A 271 3.56 -1.92 23.65
CA CYS A 271 3.42 -3.35 23.40
C CYS A 271 2.72 -3.62 22.07
N ASN A 272 2.82 -4.86 21.58
CA ASN A 272 2.01 -5.33 20.46
C ASN A 272 0.64 -5.77 20.98
N SER A 273 -0.39 -4.94 20.77
CA SER A 273 -1.73 -5.21 21.26
C SER A 273 -2.33 -6.49 20.65
N GLY A 274 -2.07 -6.77 19.37
CA GLY A 274 -2.54 -7.97 18.68
C GLY A 274 -2.05 -9.28 19.32
N GLY A 275 -0.77 -9.34 19.70
CA GLY A 275 -0.19 -10.50 20.38
C GLY A 275 -0.60 -10.62 21.85
N SER A 276 -0.67 -9.48 22.56
CA SER A 276 -0.88 -9.44 24.02
C SER A 276 -2.34 -9.70 24.42
N MET A 277 -3.30 -9.42 23.54
CA MET A 277 -4.70 -9.75 23.79
C MET A 277 -5.01 -11.23 23.66
N ALA A 278 -4.31 -11.93 22.75
CA ALA A 278 -4.49 -13.35 22.52
C ALA A 278 -3.93 -14.20 23.68
N SER A 279 -2.98 -13.68 24.45
CA SER A 279 -2.37 -14.38 25.60
C SER A 279 -3.25 -14.43 26.86
N GLY A 280 -4.49 -13.94 26.81
CA GLY A 280 -5.50 -14.16 27.86
C GLY A 280 -5.36 -13.27 29.11
N GLU A 281 -4.46 -12.27 29.10
CA GLU A 281 -4.45 -11.26 30.14
C GLU A 281 -5.73 -10.41 30.04
N SER A 282 -6.59 -10.50 31.06
CA SER A 282 -7.90 -9.86 31.09
C SER A 282 -7.85 -8.35 31.35
N GLY A 283 -6.78 -7.66 30.95
CA GLY A 283 -6.62 -6.21 31.10
C GLY A 283 -7.54 -5.42 30.18
N GLN A 284 -8.04 -4.28 30.67
CA GLN A 284 -8.63 -3.22 29.85
C GLN A 284 -7.54 -2.18 29.54
N GLY A 285 -7.56 -1.59 28.34
CA GLY A 285 -6.66 -0.50 27.97
C GLY A 285 -5.28 -0.97 27.49
N MET A 286 -5.26 -1.87 26.51
CA MET A 286 -4.02 -2.32 25.85
C MET A 286 -3.70 -1.39 24.68
N ILE A 287 -2.59 -0.66 24.79
CA ILE A 287 -2.21 0.41 23.85
C ILE A 287 -0.97 0.03 23.05
N ASP A 288 -0.88 0.46 21.80
CA ASP A 288 0.29 0.15 20.96
C ASP A 288 1.42 1.16 21.15
N PHE A 289 1.10 2.45 21.00
CA PHE A 289 2.06 3.53 21.12
C PHE A 289 1.55 4.64 22.04
N LEU A 290 2.47 5.29 22.74
CA LEU A 290 2.22 6.51 23.49
C LEU A 290 3.05 7.63 22.87
N TYR A 291 2.40 8.73 22.50
CA TYR A 291 3.07 9.93 22.03
C TYR A 291 2.78 11.09 22.97
N VAL A 292 3.80 11.85 23.34
CA VAL A 292 3.69 13.07 24.15
C VAL A 292 4.32 14.20 23.37
N ASN A 293 3.60 15.30 23.19
CA ASN A 293 4.06 16.50 22.48
C ASN A 293 3.70 17.75 23.28
N GLY A 294 4.67 18.27 24.02
CA GLY A 294 4.46 19.33 24.99
C GLY A 294 3.52 18.84 26.10
N ASN A 295 2.31 19.37 26.12
CA ASN A 295 1.29 19.07 27.12
C ASN A 295 0.25 18.04 26.63
N ASP A 296 0.30 17.68 25.36
CA ASP A 296 -0.63 16.75 24.75
C ASP A 296 -0.10 15.32 24.79
N ILE A 297 -0.97 14.39 25.16
CA ILE A 297 -0.70 12.97 25.21
C ILE A 297 -1.67 12.27 24.26
N THR A 298 -1.14 11.57 23.27
CA THR A 298 -1.93 10.72 22.37
C THR A 298 -1.64 9.26 22.64
N ILE A 299 -2.72 8.51 22.89
CA ILE A 299 -2.70 7.06 23.06
C ILE A 299 -3.11 6.44 21.73
N ILE A 300 -2.17 5.85 21.01
CA ILE A 300 -2.40 5.28 19.69
C ILE A 300 -2.66 3.78 19.85
N VAL A 301 -3.81 3.33 19.34
CA VAL A 301 -4.29 1.95 19.46
C VAL A 301 -4.60 1.42 18.07
N ILE A 302 -4.03 0.26 17.72
CA ILE A 302 -4.42 -0.50 16.54
C ILE A 302 -5.54 -1.45 16.96
N ALA A 303 -6.70 -1.34 16.30
CA ALA A 303 -7.84 -2.18 16.62
C ALA A 303 -7.54 -3.67 16.41
N SER A 304 -8.20 -4.53 17.18
CA SER A 304 -8.15 -5.98 17.00
C SER A 304 -9.03 -6.39 15.83
N ASP A 305 -8.62 -7.44 15.13
CA ASP A 305 -9.47 -8.16 14.17
C ASP A 305 -10.75 -8.70 14.81
N ASN A 306 -10.72 -8.96 16.12
CA ASN A 306 -11.87 -9.50 16.85
C ASN A 306 -12.79 -8.37 17.35
N PRO A 307 -14.03 -8.25 16.82
CA PRO A 307 -14.98 -7.22 17.23
C PRO A 307 -15.28 -7.18 18.74
N TRP A 308 -15.34 -8.35 19.38
CA TRP A 308 -15.66 -8.48 20.81
C TRP A 308 -14.55 -7.96 21.71
N LEU A 309 -13.33 -7.86 21.18
CA LEU A 309 -12.15 -7.40 21.91
C LEU A 309 -11.93 -5.88 21.78
N ARG A 310 -12.44 -5.24 20.72
CA ARG A 310 -12.24 -3.80 20.44
C ARG A 310 -12.69 -2.90 21.59
N ASN A 311 -13.84 -3.20 22.20
CA ASN A 311 -14.36 -2.43 23.34
C ASN A 311 -13.48 -2.50 24.60
N ARG A 312 -12.63 -3.53 24.72
CA ARG A 312 -11.71 -3.70 25.85
C ARG A 312 -10.33 -3.12 25.58
N GLN A 313 -9.98 -2.88 24.31
CA GLN A 313 -8.68 -2.32 23.93
C GLN A 313 -8.53 -0.87 24.37
N LEU A 314 -9.58 -0.07 24.21
CA LEU A 314 -9.54 1.33 24.57
C LEU A 314 -9.43 1.50 26.09
N PRO A 315 -8.52 2.37 26.56
CA PRO A 315 -8.39 2.64 27.98
C PRO A 315 -9.65 3.34 28.50
N HIS A 316 -10.10 2.94 29.69
CA HIS A 316 -11.19 3.63 30.37
C HIS A 316 -10.77 5.05 30.77
N ARG A 317 -11.72 5.98 30.88
CA ARG A 317 -11.46 7.37 31.32
C ARG A 317 -10.57 7.47 32.57
N ARG A 318 -10.86 6.67 33.60
CA ARG A 318 -10.03 6.57 34.83
C ARG A 318 -8.57 6.20 34.56
N GLN A 319 -8.31 5.33 33.57
CA GLN A 319 -6.95 4.98 33.15
C GLN A 319 -6.27 6.15 32.43
N MET A 320 -7.00 6.86 31.58
CA MET A 320 -6.50 8.06 30.90
C MET A 320 -6.13 9.17 31.89
N GLU A 321 -6.99 9.47 32.88
CA GLU A 321 -6.69 10.41 33.98
C GLU A 321 -5.46 9.94 34.78
N GLY A 322 -5.31 8.62 34.98
CA GLY A 322 -4.13 8.03 35.60
C GLY A 322 -2.86 8.15 34.76
N ILE A 323 -2.95 8.06 33.42
CA ILE A 323 -1.85 8.31 32.49
C ILE A 323 -1.45 9.79 32.55
N ALA A 324 -2.41 10.71 32.45
CA ALA A 324 -2.18 12.15 32.54
C ALA A 324 -1.49 12.56 33.86
N ARG A 325 -1.97 12.07 35.02
CA ARG A 325 -1.28 12.31 36.31
C ARG A 325 0.15 11.79 36.35
N ARG A 326 0.39 10.60 35.81
CA ARG A 326 1.74 10.03 35.74
C ARG A 326 2.65 10.85 34.82
N ALA A 327 2.14 11.35 33.71
CA ALA A 327 2.88 12.27 32.84
C ALA A 327 3.23 13.57 33.58
N CYS A 328 2.31 14.15 34.37
CA CYS A 328 2.62 15.31 35.23
C CYS A 328 3.77 15.00 36.20
N PHE A 329 3.74 13.84 36.86
CA PHE A 329 4.77 13.47 37.83
C PHE A 329 6.14 13.17 37.20
N VAL A 330 6.16 12.56 36.02
CA VAL A 330 7.40 12.10 35.38
C VAL A 330 8.01 13.18 34.49
N LEU A 331 7.18 13.87 33.70
CA LEU A 331 7.62 14.85 32.70
C LEU A 331 7.53 16.29 33.24
N GLY A 332 6.95 16.50 34.42
CA GLY A 332 6.84 17.83 35.04
C GLY A 332 5.82 18.74 34.37
N ILE A 333 4.91 18.19 33.55
CA ILE A 333 3.88 18.98 32.87
C ILE A 333 2.86 19.51 33.90
N PRO A 334 2.49 20.80 33.88
CA PRO A 334 1.48 21.34 34.78
C PRO A 334 0.13 20.61 34.65
N PRO A 335 -0.46 20.11 35.75
CA PRO A 335 -1.74 19.41 35.73
C PRO A 335 -2.87 20.17 35.02
N SER A 336 -2.87 21.51 35.13
CA SER A 336 -3.87 22.40 34.52
C SER A 336 -3.83 22.45 32.99
N GLU A 337 -2.76 21.97 32.38
CA GLU A 337 -2.52 22.08 30.94
C GLU A 337 -2.45 20.73 30.22
N VAL A 338 -2.45 19.60 30.96
CA VAL A 338 -2.35 18.27 30.36
C VAL A 338 -3.65 17.89 29.67
N ARG A 339 -3.51 17.46 28.43
CA ARG A 339 -4.59 16.92 27.61
C ARG A 339 -4.24 15.53 27.15
N VAL A 340 -5.16 14.58 27.30
CA VAL A 340 -4.97 13.19 26.84
C VAL A 340 -6.10 12.79 25.90
N ARG A 341 -5.77 12.07 24.81
CA ARG A 341 -6.73 11.61 23.82
C ARG A 341 -6.38 10.22 23.30
N ASN A 342 -7.40 9.44 22.95
CA ASN A 342 -7.23 8.19 22.22
C ASN A 342 -7.20 8.47 20.70
N LEU A 343 -6.42 7.68 19.98
CA LEU A 343 -6.44 7.59 18.53
C LEU A 343 -6.59 6.12 18.16
N LEU A 344 -7.75 5.75 17.63
CA LEU A 344 -8.04 4.38 17.20
C LEU A 344 -7.81 4.24 15.69
N LEU A 345 -7.01 3.25 15.31
CA LEU A 345 -6.62 2.92 13.93
C LEU A 345 -7.21 1.57 13.48
N PRO A 346 -7.41 1.35 12.17
CA PRO A 346 -7.99 0.10 11.65
C PRO A 346 -7.09 -1.12 11.91
N PRO A 347 -7.63 -2.34 11.91
CA PRO A 347 -6.89 -3.50 12.38
C PRO A 347 -5.83 -4.03 11.38
N THR A 348 -6.15 -4.07 10.08
CA THR A 348 -5.33 -4.76 9.06
C THR A 348 -4.71 -3.84 8.03
N TYR A 349 -5.15 -2.59 7.95
CA TYR A 349 -4.68 -1.55 7.03
C TYR A 349 -4.79 -0.18 7.72
N LEU A 350 -4.37 0.88 7.02
CA LEU A 350 -4.45 2.25 7.50
C LEU A 350 -5.05 3.14 6.42
N ASP A 351 -6.32 3.53 6.56
CA ASP A 351 -7.00 4.40 5.60
C ASP A 351 -6.42 5.82 5.56
N ARG A 352 -6.70 6.54 4.47
CA ARG A 352 -6.21 7.89 4.21
C ARG A 352 -6.55 8.85 5.35
N ASP A 353 -7.78 8.81 5.85
CA ASP A 353 -8.22 9.72 6.91
C ASP A 353 -7.53 9.42 8.24
N SER A 354 -7.22 8.15 8.52
CA SER A 354 -6.36 7.79 9.65
C SER A 354 -4.94 8.34 9.53
N VAL A 355 -4.32 8.29 8.34
CA VAL A 355 -2.99 8.91 8.12
C VAL A 355 -3.05 10.43 8.31
N ILE A 356 -4.08 11.09 7.78
CA ILE A 356 -4.31 12.52 7.94
C ILE A 356 -4.46 12.88 9.42
N ARG A 357 -5.32 12.16 10.16
CA ARG A 357 -5.49 12.36 11.60
C ARG A 357 -4.19 12.17 12.38
N ILE A 358 -3.35 11.21 12.01
CA ILE A 358 -2.02 11.06 12.64
C ILE A 358 -1.20 12.34 12.42
N ASN A 359 -1.10 12.83 11.18
CA ASN A 359 -0.30 14.01 10.87
C ASN A 359 -0.79 15.28 11.56
N GLU A 360 -2.11 15.47 11.60
CA GLU A 360 -2.75 16.65 12.21
C GLU A 360 -2.78 16.58 13.74
N VAL A 361 -3.25 15.47 14.32
CA VAL A 361 -3.52 15.38 15.77
C VAL A 361 -2.26 15.06 16.55
N VAL A 362 -1.41 14.15 16.03
CA VAL A 362 -0.19 13.70 16.73
C VAL A 362 0.92 14.72 16.51
N PHE A 363 1.21 15.06 15.25
CA PHE A 363 2.36 15.90 14.90
C PHE A 363 2.03 17.38 14.68
N ARG A 364 0.74 17.76 14.59
CA ARG A 364 0.30 19.15 14.32
C ARG A 364 0.90 19.74 13.05
N LEU A 365 1.05 18.90 12.03
CA LEU A 365 1.58 19.32 10.74
C LEU A 365 0.52 20.12 9.97
N SER A 366 0.95 21.20 9.35
CA SER A 366 0.17 21.90 8.34
C SER A 366 0.14 21.11 7.02
N ASP A 367 -0.85 21.40 6.16
CA ASP A 367 -0.97 20.75 4.84
C ASP A 367 0.31 20.90 3.99
N GLU A 368 0.98 22.06 4.07
CA GLU A 368 2.24 22.30 3.37
C GLU A 368 3.37 21.38 3.88
N GLU A 369 3.46 21.19 5.19
CA GLU A 369 4.44 20.29 5.80
C GLU A 369 4.15 18.83 5.48
N VAL A 370 2.87 18.44 5.49
CA VAL A 370 2.44 17.09 5.09
C VAL A 370 2.82 16.83 3.64
N ASN A 371 2.52 17.74 2.72
CA ASN A 371 2.87 17.61 1.30
C ASN A 371 4.39 17.48 1.08
N ARG A 372 5.19 18.17 1.89
CA ARG A 372 6.65 18.11 1.84
C ARG A 372 7.23 16.82 2.42
N LEU A 373 6.73 16.39 3.58
CA LEU A 373 7.30 15.25 4.33
C LEU A 373 6.75 13.90 3.89
N VAL A 374 5.51 13.88 3.38
CA VAL A 374 4.73 12.69 3.01
C VAL A 374 4.10 12.89 1.62
N PRO A 375 4.91 13.08 0.56
CA PRO A 375 4.41 13.46 -0.77
C PRO A 375 3.47 12.43 -1.40
N TRP A 376 3.59 11.16 -1.02
CA TRP A 376 2.75 10.06 -1.50
C TRP A 376 1.31 10.12 -0.96
N LEU A 377 1.02 10.89 0.10
CA LEU A 377 -0.33 10.98 0.67
C LEU A 377 -1.33 11.60 -0.32
N SER A 378 -0.86 12.45 -1.22
CA SER A 378 -1.68 13.09 -2.27
C SER A 378 -2.35 12.09 -3.21
N VAL A 379 -1.69 10.95 -3.46
CA VAL A 379 -2.17 9.87 -4.34
C VAL A 379 -2.63 8.64 -3.56
N TYR A 380 -2.63 8.70 -2.23
CA TYR A 380 -3.13 7.64 -1.35
C TYR A 380 -4.65 7.75 -1.20
N ARG A 381 -5.39 6.77 -1.72
CA ARG A 381 -6.85 6.79 -1.80
C ARG A 381 -7.52 5.62 -1.07
N LYS A 382 -6.79 4.92 -0.19
CA LYS A 382 -7.36 3.83 0.60
C LYS A 382 -8.41 4.38 1.56
N GLU A 383 -9.63 3.87 1.41
CA GLU A 383 -10.76 4.17 2.28
C GLU A 383 -10.99 3.01 3.26
N LEU A 384 -11.83 3.25 4.27
CA LEU A 384 -12.33 2.19 5.14
C LEU A 384 -13.21 1.24 4.34
N ASP A 385 -12.96 -0.06 4.50
CA ASP A 385 -13.75 -1.08 3.85
C ASP A 385 -15.19 -1.03 4.40
N ALA A 386 -16.19 -1.01 3.52
CA ALA A 386 -17.61 -0.92 3.90
C ALA A 386 -18.11 -2.09 4.79
N ARG A 387 -17.31 -3.14 4.95
CA ARG A 387 -17.59 -4.30 5.81
C ARG A 387 -17.25 -4.04 7.28
N ASP A 388 -16.40 -3.06 7.57
CA ASP A 388 -15.93 -2.71 8.92
C ASP A 388 -16.86 -1.70 9.62
N VAL A 389 -18.18 -1.93 9.56
CA VAL A 389 -19.21 -1.00 10.07
C VAL A 389 -19.08 -0.78 11.59
N ASP A 390 -18.80 -1.84 12.32
CA ASP A 390 -18.67 -1.81 13.78
C ASP A 390 -17.40 -1.05 14.22
N PHE A 391 -16.29 -1.25 13.51
CA PHE A 391 -15.08 -0.46 13.68
C PHE A 391 -15.33 1.01 13.34
N SER A 392 -15.98 1.30 12.21
CA SER A 392 -16.28 2.67 11.78
C SER A 392 -17.09 3.44 12.84
N ALA A 393 -18.10 2.80 13.44
CA ALA A 393 -18.88 3.39 14.53
C ALA A 393 -18.02 3.67 15.79
N LEU A 394 -17.18 2.72 16.20
CA LEU A 394 -16.29 2.87 17.35
C LEU A 394 -15.22 3.93 17.11
N MET A 395 -14.63 3.94 15.92
CA MET A 395 -13.64 4.90 15.48
C MET A 395 -14.21 6.32 15.50
N LYS A 396 -15.43 6.52 14.98
CA LYS A 396 -16.10 7.81 15.02
C LYS A 396 -16.33 8.28 16.45
N ALA A 397 -16.88 7.43 17.32
CA ALA A 397 -17.10 7.79 18.71
C ALA A 397 -15.81 8.15 19.47
N THR A 398 -14.69 7.47 19.16
CA THR A 398 -13.40 7.67 19.83
C THR A 398 -12.63 8.87 19.27
N ASN A 399 -12.58 9.00 17.94
CA ASN A 399 -11.77 10.01 17.27
C ASN A 399 -12.48 11.37 17.16
N ASP A 400 -13.78 11.46 17.47
CA ASP A 400 -14.51 12.73 17.64
C ASP A 400 -14.57 13.16 19.12
N GLU A 401 -14.11 12.30 20.05
CA GLU A 401 -14.09 12.63 21.48
C GLU A 401 -13.15 13.81 21.75
N GLU A 402 -13.61 14.76 22.59
CA GLU A 402 -12.81 15.91 23.00
C GLU A 402 -11.57 15.46 23.79
N TRP A 403 -10.56 16.33 23.82
CA TRP A 403 -9.38 16.10 24.65
C TRP A 403 -9.77 16.04 26.12
N LEU A 404 -9.41 14.95 26.79
CA LEU A 404 -9.62 14.82 28.23
C LEU A 404 -8.58 15.66 28.96
N THR A 405 -9.04 16.69 29.67
CA THR A 405 -8.23 17.50 30.59
C THR A 405 -8.25 16.91 31.99
N LEU A 406 -7.13 16.99 32.72
CA LEU A 406 -7.03 16.54 34.10
C LEU A 406 -7.73 17.47 35.08
#